data_AF-A0A1I6SHX1-F1
#
_entry.id   AF-A0A1I6SHX1-F1
#
_cell.length_a   1.000
_cell.length_b   1.000
_cell.length_c   1.000
_cell.angle_alpha   90.00
_cell.angle_beta   90.00
_cell.angle_gamma   90.00
#
_symmetry.space_group_name_H-M   'P 1'
#
loop_
_entity.id
_entity.type
_entity.pdbx_description
1 polymer ?
#
loop_
_entity_poly.entity_id
_entity_poly.type
_entity_poly.pdbx_seq_one_letter_code
_entity_poly.pdbx_strand_id
1 'polypeptide(L)'
;MAELINRDDSLNTGRVKLNNAIKAFNETVVEGDSSVEAAQARVNADNTVTYDTLKDRLDAEHTEVNAQLEQKANQDYVDTQLSNISDGSPKGVYSNLTDLQNAHPTGATGIYVVTLDGKWYYWNGSQWTAGGTYQGTVIADKTIAANMLKSDFNYRGFFFGDTYDANNLLEEGRYYVASTVLNLPKRNYFGTEAVSVILEVERYNTRIVQKARPINYPNEVYYRYTDSTFAGVKWVWLQRENQPLWGKKVILMGDSLTAQGKQHLTIWEKTGAEVDRIAIGGTTMSNHGNSADYSKLSFYSLANAISTGDFTEQDTAVANIFSSSGGATDLNVWLTKFKAIDWNTVDYIILRYGTNDHAMDNPIGLIDRTNFDTSTYVGAFNQGVKDILEAYPHIRIFVATPLWRYSSNIGAGGDSDVTPNNNGDYMVDFVDALETASGFNHLPYHDYYRHSGINSYTNTHYLSDQTHPNDAGSKLIGTIDSYFLIR
;
A
#
# COMPACT_ATOMS: atom_id res chain seq x y z
N MET A 1 -18.36 -95.36 10.27
CA MET A 1 -19.57 -96.20 10.03
C MET A 1 -19.44 -97.46 10.87
N ALA A 2 -20.36 -97.73 11.78
CA ALA A 2 -20.31 -98.94 12.60
C ALA A 2 -20.61 -100.18 11.73
N GLU A 3 -19.86 -101.26 11.94
CA GLU A 3 -20.02 -102.52 11.20
C GLU A 3 -21.30 -103.25 11.64
N LEU A 4 -22.09 -103.75 10.68
CA LEU A 4 -23.37 -104.42 10.98
C LEU A 4 -23.15 -105.80 11.61
N ILE A 5 -24.07 -106.19 12.51
CA ILE A 5 -24.15 -107.54 13.06
C ILE A 5 -24.77 -108.44 11.99
N ASN A 6 -24.06 -109.49 11.59
CA ASN A 6 -24.52 -110.48 10.62
C ASN A 6 -25.05 -111.73 11.32
N ARG A 7 -25.92 -112.48 10.63
CA ARG A 7 -26.53 -113.71 11.17
C ARG A 7 -25.51 -114.76 11.60
N ASP A 8 -24.37 -114.81 10.92
CA ASP A 8 -23.32 -115.80 11.16
C ASP A 8 -22.27 -115.31 12.20
N ASP A 9 -22.42 -114.10 12.75
CA ASP A 9 -21.55 -113.60 13.80
C ASP A 9 -21.74 -114.41 15.10
N SER A 10 -20.64 -114.76 15.75
CA SER A 10 -20.71 -115.31 17.10
C SER A 10 -21.34 -114.28 18.05
N LEU A 11 -21.99 -114.75 19.13
CA LEU A 11 -22.54 -113.89 20.18
C LEU A 11 -21.53 -112.85 20.68
N ASN A 12 -20.25 -113.23 20.84
CA ASN A 12 -19.20 -112.32 21.25
C ASN A 12 -18.85 -111.28 20.18
N THR A 13 -18.82 -111.67 18.90
CA THR A 13 -18.59 -110.77 17.78
C THR A 13 -19.73 -109.75 17.66
N GLY A 14 -20.98 -110.20 17.74
CA GLY A 14 -22.16 -109.34 17.70
C GLY A 14 -22.18 -108.33 18.87
N ARG A 15 -21.82 -108.76 20.08
CA ARG A 15 -21.70 -107.88 21.27
C ARG A 15 -20.68 -106.76 21.06
N VAL A 16 -19.51 -107.06 20.49
CA VAL A 16 -18.47 -106.05 20.22
C VAL A 16 -18.95 -105.02 19.19
N LYS A 17 -19.57 -105.49 18.10
CA LYS A 17 -20.15 -104.61 17.08
C LYS A 17 -21.25 -103.71 17.64
N LEU A 18 -22.15 -104.24 18.48
CA LEU A 18 -23.19 -103.47 19.15
C LEU A 18 -22.59 -102.40 20.07
N ASN A 19 -21.60 -102.76 20.90
CA ASN A 19 -20.95 -101.80 21.79
C ASN A 19 -20.26 -100.67 21.02
N ASN A 20 -19.63 -100.98 19.88
CA ASN A 20 -19.02 -99.98 19.00
C ASN A 20 -20.08 -99.07 18.35
N ALA A 21 -21.23 -99.62 17.95
CA ALA A 21 -22.35 -98.83 17.42
C ALA A 21 -22.96 -97.90 18.48
N ILE A 22 -23.14 -98.38 19.71
CA ILE A 22 -23.61 -97.57 20.84
C ILE A 22 -22.61 -96.46 21.16
N LYS A 23 -21.31 -96.76 21.16
CA LYS A 23 -20.26 -95.76 21.38
C LYS A 23 -20.28 -94.67 20.30
N ALA A 24 -20.34 -95.05 19.03
CA ALA A 24 -20.42 -94.11 17.92
C ALA A 24 -21.71 -93.26 17.95
N PHE A 25 -22.84 -93.85 18.33
CA PHE A 25 -24.10 -93.12 18.50
C PHE A 25 -24.01 -92.09 19.63
N ASN A 26 -23.45 -92.45 20.78
CA ASN A 26 -23.27 -91.53 21.89
C ASN A 26 -22.28 -90.39 21.58
N GLU A 27 -21.20 -90.67 20.82
CA GLU A 27 -20.28 -89.62 20.35
C GLU A 27 -20.96 -88.63 19.39
N THR A 28 -21.96 -89.07 18.61
CA THR A 28 -22.68 -88.21 17.64
C THR A 28 -23.79 -87.37 18.29
N VAL A 29 -24.39 -87.84 19.40
CA VAL A 29 -25.57 -87.21 20.02
C VAL A 29 -25.21 -86.24 21.16
N VAL A 30 -24.01 -86.36 21.75
CA VAL A 30 -23.63 -85.57 22.94
C VAL A 30 -23.18 -84.13 22.63
N GLU A 31 -22.84 -83.78 21.39
CA GLU A 31 -22.40 -82.41 21.02
C GLU A 31 -23.44 -81.57 20.24
N GLY A 32 -24.70 -82.00 20.15
CA GLY A 32 -25.71 -81.29 19.35
C GLY A 32 -25.42 -81.35 17.84
N ASP A 33 -26.31 -80.78 17.03
CA ASP A 33 -26.13 -80.77 15.57
C ASP A 33 -24.80 -80.09 15.20
N SER A 34 -23.86 -80.90 14.70
CA SER A 34 -22.53 -80.51 14.23
C SER A 34 -22.51 -80.24 12.72
N SER A 35 -23.69 -80.03 12.12
CA SER A 35 -23.80 -79.54 10.75
C SER A 35 -23.02 -78.24 10.55
N VAL A 36 -22.50 -78.06 9.34
CA VAL A 36 -21.80 -76.84 8.94
C VAL A 36 -22.71 -75.61 9.10
N GLU A 37 -24.01 -75.79 8.86
CA GLU A 37 -25.05 -74.76 9.03
C GLU A 37 -25.22 -74.35 10.50
N ALA A 38 -25.25 -75.31 11.44
CA ALA A 38 -25.32 -75.03 12.86
C ALA A 38 -24.05 -74.32 13.39
N ALA A 39 -22.87 -74.68 12.86
CA ALA A 39 -21.61 -73.99 13.19
C ALA A 39 -21.58 -72.56 12.65
N GLN A 40 -22.08 -72.33 11.42
CA GLN A 40 -22.21 -71.00 10.83
C GLN A 40 -23.25 -70.13 11.54
N ALA A 41 -24.32 -70.71 12.09
CA ALA A 41 -25.32 -69.95 12.82
C ALA A 41 -24.80 -69.40 14.17
N ARG A 42 -23.75 -70.01 14.73
CA ARG A 42 -23.12 -69.65 16.01
C ARG A 42 -22.03 -68.59 15.89
N VAL A 43 -21.75 -68.04 14.71
CA VAL A 43 -20.84 -66.90 14.58
C VAL A 43 -21.61 -65.60 14.41
N ASN A 44 -21.07 -64.49 14.91
CA ASN A 44 -21.63 -63.16 14.70
C ASN A 44 -21.50 -62.70 13.23
N ALA A 45 -22.15 -61.58 12.89
CA ALA A 45 -22.27 -61.11 11.51
C ALA A 45 -20.94 -60.85 10.77
N ASP A 46 -19.85 -60.55 11.49
CA ASP A 46 -18.52 -60.32 10.92
C ASP A 46 -17.54 -61.49 11.13
N ASN A 47 -18.02 -62.62 11.64
CA ASN A 47 -17.28 -63.85 11.94
C ASN A 47 -16.10 -63.67 12.93
N THR A 48 -16.12 -62.65 13.78
CA THR A 48 -15.06 -62.40 14.77
C THR A 48 -15.27 -63.12 16.10
N VAL A 49 -16.51 -63.49 16.42
CA VAL A 49 -16.88 -64.17 17.67
C VAL A 49 -17.68 -65.43 17.36
N THR A 50 -17.22 -66.56 17.91
CA THR A 50 -17.93 -67.84 17.86
C THR A 50 -18.54 -68.12 19.23
N TYR A 51 -19.83 -68.39 19.27
CA TYR A 51 -20.58 -68.71 20.48
C TYR A 51 -20.71 -70.22 20.66
N ASP A 52 -20.82 -70.67 21.92
CA ASP A 52 -20.96 -72.09 22.27
C ASP A 52 -22.29 -72.66 21.74
N THR A 53 -23.37 -71.87 21.82
CA THR A 53 -24.68 -72.22 21.27
C THR A 53 -25.30 -71.07 20.46
N LEU A 54 -26.28 -71.39 19.60
CA LEU A 54 -27.05 -70.37 18.87
C LEU A 54 -27.83 -69.47 19.84
N LYS A 55 -28.25 -70.02 20.98
CA LYS A 55 -28.95 -69.28 22.03
C LYS A 55 -28.04 -68.20 22.63
N ASP A 56 -26.78 -68.54 22.91
CA ASP A 56 -25.82 -67.60 23.50
C ASP A 56 -25.56 -66.41 22.57
N ARG A 57 -25.44 -66.68 21.26
CA ARG A 57 -25.37 -65.62 20.25
C ARG A 57 -26.61 -64.74 20.27
N LEU A 58 -27.80 -65.34 20.21
CA LEU A 58 -29.06 -64.61 20.13
C LEU A 58 -29.26 -63.73 21.38
N ASP A 59 -28.96 -64.25 22.56
CA ASP A 59 -29.07 -63.51 23.82
C ASP A 59 -28.05 -62.36 23.88
N ALA A 60 -26.81 -62.60 23.45
CA ALA A 60 -25.76 -61.58 23.40
C ALA A 60 -26.13 -60.45 22.43
N GLU A 61 -26.49 -60.79 21.18
CA GLU A 61 -26.87 -59.80 20.16
C GLU A 61 -28.16 -59.05 20.54
N HIS A 62 -29.15 -59.73 21.13
CA HIS A 62 -30.38 -59.08 21.61
C HIS A 62 -30.09 -58.12 22.76
N THR A 63 -29.20 -58.48 23.68
CA THR A 63 -28.77 -57.60 24.78
C THR A 63 -28.03 -56.38 24.24
N GLU A 64 -27.12 -56.56 23.29
CA GLU A 64 -26.38 -55.47 22.66
C GLU A 64 -27.30 -54.50 21.92
N VAL A 65 -28.23 -55.02 21.11
CA VAL A 65 -29.21 -54.20 20.39
C VAL A 65 -30.07 -53.38 21.35
N ASN A 66 -30.53 -53.99 22.46
CA ASN A 66 -31.31 -53.27 23.47
C ASN A 66 -30.49 -52.19 24.18
N ALA A 67 -29.22 -52.47 24.52
CA ALA A 67 -28.33 -51.47 25.09
C ALA A 67 -28.09 -50.28 24.13
N GLN A 68 -27.99 -50.54 22.82
CA GLN A 68 -27.88 -49.48 21.81
C GLN A 68 -29.19 -48.68 21.66
N LEU A 69 -30.35 -49.33 21.78
CA LEU A 69 -31.67 -48.68 21.76
C LEU A 69 -31.87 -47.76 22.97
N GLU A 70 -31.42 -48.16 24.16
CA GLU A 70 -31.48 -47.34 25.38
C GLU A 70 -30.63 -46.05 25.29
N GLN A 71 -29.57 -46.05 24.48
CA GLN A 71 -28.74 -44.87 24.25
C GLN A 71 -29.33 -43.88 23.24
N LYS A 72 -30.36 -44.26 22.47
CA LYS A 72 -31.02 -43.36 21.52
C LYS A 72 -32.14 -42.60 22.22
N ALA A 73 -32.21 -41.29 21.96
CA ALA A 73 -33.35 -40.50 22.39
C ALA A 73 -34.63 -40.98 21.67
N ASN A 74 -35.75 -41.09 22.40
CA ASN A 74 -37.06 -41.35 21.79
C ASN A 74 -37.40 -40.22 20.80
N GLN A 75 -38.01 -40.58 19.67
CA GLN A 75 -38.55 -39.65 18.68
C GLN A 75 -39.40 -38.56 19.33
N ASP A 76 -40.27 -38.88 20.30
CA ASP A 76 -41.10 -37.87 20.98
C ASP A 76 -40.28 -36.80 21.71
N TYR A 77 -39.15 -37.20 22.30
CA TYR A 77 -38.25 -36.26 22.97
C TYR A 77 -37.58 -35.34 21.94
N VAL A 78 -37.08 -35.89 20.84
CA VAL A 78 -36.46 -35.12 19.76
C VAL A 78 -37.48 -34.18 19.14
N ASP A 79 -38.69 -34.65 18.84
CA ASP A 79 -39.78 -33.88 18.26
C ASP A 79 -40.26 -32.77 19.21
N THR A 80 -40.31 -33.03 20.52
CA THR A 80 -40.62 -32.01 21.54
C THR A 80 -39.55 -30.92 21.56
N GLN A 81 -38.26 -31.28 21.54
CA GLN A 81 -37.18 -30.30 21.51
C GLN A 81 -37.19 -29.51 20.19
N LEU A 82 -37.49 -30.16 19.06
CA LEU A 82 -37.60 -29.51 17.76
C LEU A 82 -38.78 -28.54 17.72
N SER A 83 -39.95 -28.96 18.21
CA SER A 83 -41.16 -28.13 18.29
C SER A 83 -40.98 -26.91 19.19
N ASN A 84 -40.18 -27.03 20.26
CA ASN A 84 -39.85 -25.89 21.11
C ASN A 84 -38.96 -24.84 20.41
N ILE A 85 -38.29 -25.18 19.31
CA ILE A 85 -37.34 -24.30 18.59
C ILE A 85 -37.84 -23.94 17.17
N SER A 86 -38.80 -24.69 16.62
CA SER A 86 -39.13 -24.71 15.18
C SER A 86 -39.66 -23.41 14.58
N ASP A 87 -40.15 -22.47 15.38
CA ASP A 87 -40.64 -21.19 14.86
C ASP A 87 -39.49 -20.19 14.57
N GLY A 88 -38.28 -20.44 15.09
CA GLY A 88 -37.07 -19.61 14.88
C GLY A 88 -37.17 -18.14 15.35
N SER A 89 -38.35 -17.72 15.78
CA SER A 89 -38.72 -16.35 16.12
C SER A 89 -38.87 -16.22 17.63
N PRO A 90 -38.28 -15.16 18.25
CA PRO A 90 -38.48 -14.85 19.66
C PRO A 90 -39.96 -14.72 20.00
N LYS A 91 -40.42 -15.49 20.99
CA LYS A 91 -41.76 -15.39 21.57
C LYS A 91 -41.89 -14.18 22.51
N GLY A 92 -40.77 -13.64 22.96
CA GLY A 92 -40.71 -12.43 23.77
C GLY A 92 -39.29 -11.89 23.92
N VAL A 93 -39.21 -10.63 24.33
CA VAL A 93 -37.96 -9.91 24.58
C VAL A 93 -38.02 -9.31 25.99
N TYR A 94 -37.00 -9.57 26.79
CA TYR A 94 -36.90 -9.15 28.19
C TYR A 94 -35.59 -8.41 28.44
N SER A 95 -35.58 -7.48 29.40
CA SER A 95 -34.38 -6.69 29.68
C SER A 95 -33.28 -7.51 30.33
N ASN A 96 -33.59 -8.37 31.29
CA ASN A 96 -32.64 -9.26 31.97
C ASN A 96 -33.26 -10.67 32.22
N LEU A 97 -32.45 -11.64 32.66
CA LEU A 97 -32.89 -13.03 32.89
C LEU A 97 -33.92 -13.13 34.04
N THR A 98 -33.81 -12.28 35.06
CA THR A 98 -34.78 -12.27 36.18
C THR A 98 -36.17 -11.86 35.69
N ASP A 99 -36.29 -10.90 34.78
CA ASP A 99 -37.56 -10.50 34.20
C ASP A 99 -38.21 -11.65 33.40
N LEU A 100 -37.41 -12.41 32.63
CA LEU A 100 -37.87 -13.62 31.93
C LEU A 100 -38.34 -14.70 32.92
N GLN A 101 -37.56 -14.96 33.98
CA GLN A 101 -37.91 -15.93 35.02
C GLN A 101 -39.20 -15.54 35.77
N ASN A 102 -39.39 -14.24 36.04
CA ASN A 102 -40.59 -13.74 36.69
C ASN A 102 -41.84 -13.83 35.79
N ALA A 103 -41.69 -13.56 34.49
CA ALA A 103 -42.78 -13.68 33.53
C ALA A 103 -43.18 -15.14 33.27
N HIS A 104 -42.21 -16.06 33.32
CA HIS A 104 -42.40 -17.50 33.08
C HIS A 104 -41.72 -18.36 34.16
N PRO A 105 -42.28 -18.40 35.38
CA PRO A 105 -41.65 -19.06 36.53
C PRO A 105 -41.58 -20.59 36.42
N THR A 106 -42.49 -21.20 35.65
CA THR A 106 -42.50 -22.65 35.36
C THR A 106 -41.96 -22.98 33.98
N GLY A 107 -41.30 -22.02 33.33
CA GLY A 107 -40.86 -22.15 31.93
C GLY A 107 -41.96 -21.87 30.91
N ALA A 108 -41.53 -21.77 29.64
CA ALA A 108 -42.43 -21.66 28.50
C ALA A 108 -41.78 -22.26 27.24
N THR A 109 -42.62 -22.74 26.32
CA THR A 109 -42.21 -23.19 24.99
C THR A 109 -41.75 -22.00 24.13
N GLY A 110 -40.73 -22.22 23.30
CA GLY A 110 -40.16 -21.21 22.40
C GLY A 110 -38.82 -20.65 22.86
N ILE A 111 -38.27 -19.75 22.04
CA ILE A 111 -37.07 -18.98 22.36
C ILE A 111 -37.46 -17.56 22.82
N TYR A 112 -36.70 -17.01 23.77
CA TYR A 112 -36.91 -15.67 24.32
C TYR A 112 -35.59 -14.92 24.34
N VAL A 113 -35.58 -13.62 24.05
CA VAL A 113 -34.34 -12.83 23.97
C VAL A 113 -34.16 -12.01 25.24
N VAL A 114 -32.96 -12.03 25.80
CA VAL A 114 -32.56 -11.16 26.90
C VAL A 114 -31.63 -10.09 26.35
N THR A 115 -32.01 -8.82 26.43
CA THR A 115 -31.26 -7.73 25.79
C THR A 115 -29.99 -7.35 26.54
N LEU A 116 -29.93 -7.57 27.87
CA LEU A 116 -28.76 -7.22 28.69
C LEU A 116 -27.50 -8.01 28.29
N ASP A 117 -27.64 -9.29 27.95
CA ASP A 117 -26.53 -10.15 27.52
C ASP A 117 -26.55 -10.48 26.02
N GLY A 118 -27.60 -10.07 25.30
CA GLY A 118 -27.77 -10.27 23.86
C GLY A 118 -28.02 -11.72 23.46
N LYS A 119 -28.41 -12.60 24.39
CA LYS A 119 -28.61 -14.03 24.13
C LYS A 119 -30.09 -14.37 23.99
N TRP A 120 -30.37 -15.45 23.27
CA TRP A 120 -31.66 -16.11 23.38
C TRP A 120 -31.62 -17.19 24.46
N TYR A 121 -32.76 -17.49 25.04
CA TYR A 121 -32.99 -18.44 26.13
C TYR A 121 -34.13 -19.38 25.78
N TYR A 122 -34.05 -20.63 26.25
CA TYR A 122 -35.09 -21.64 26.09
C TYR A 122 -35.29 -22.42 27.39
N TRP A 123 -36.47 -22.99 27.56
CA TRP A 123 -36.76 -23.85 28.70
C TRP A 123 -36.36 -25.30 28.42
N ASN A 124 -35.46 -25.87 29.23
CA ASN A 124 -35.00 -27.25 29.04
C ASN A 124 -35.84 -28.31 29.79
N GLY A 125 -36.97 -27.90 30.38
CA GLY A 125 -37.81 -28.73 31.25
C GLY A 125 -37.61 -28.49 32.75
N SER A 126 -36.52 -27.83 33.16
CA SER A 126 -36.20 -27.56 34.58
C SER A 126 -35.68 -26.14 34.84
N GLN A 127 -35.02 -25.52 33.87
CA GLN A 127 -34.43 -24.18 34.00
C GLN A 127 -34.33 -23.48 32.64
N TRP A 128 -34.29 -22.14 32.70
CA TRP A 128 -33.96 -21.31 31.55
C TRP A 128 -32.49 -21.48 31.20
N THR A 129 -32.22 -22.01 30.00
CA THR A 129 -30.87 -22.23 29.49
C THR A 129 -30.53 -21.17 28.45
N ALA A 130 -29.35 -20.57 28.57
CA ALA A 130 -28.86 -19.62 27.57
C ALA A 130 -28.40 -20.35 26.30
N GLY A 131 -28.85 -19.87 25.15
CA GLY A 131 -28.31 -20.20 23.83
C GLY A 131 -27.17 -19.26 23.42
N GLY A 132 -27.02 -19.08 22.11
CA GLY A 132 -26.04 -18.16 21.53
C GLY A 132 -26.53 -16.70 21.49
N THR A 133 -25.68 -15.82 20.95
CA THR A 133 -26.04 -14.42 20.70
C THR A 133 -27.15 -14.34 19.65
N TYR A 134 -28.26 -13.69 19.97
CA TYR A 134 -29.38 -13.47 19.05
C TYR A 134 -29.22 -12.13 18.36
N GLN A 135 -29.09 -12.12 17.03
CA GLN A 135 -28.87 -10.89 16.23
C GLN A 135 -27.71 -10.02 16.73
N GLY A 136 -26.64 -10.65 17.24
CA GLY A 136 -25.45 -9.92 17.66
C GLY A 136 -24.82 -9.24 16.45
N THR A 137 -24.68 -7.91 16.49
CA THR A 137 -23.85 -7.17 15.54
C THR A 137 -22.39 -7.51 15.83
N VAL A 138 -21.93 -8.67 15.38
CA VAL A 138 -20.51 -8.97 15.34
C VAL A 138 -19.93 -8.09 14.23
N ILE A 139 -19.12 -7.11 14.61
CA ILE A 139 -18.27 -6.42 13.65
C ILE A 139 -17.23 -7.45 13.21
N ALA A 140 -17.39 -7.98 12.00
CA ALA A 140 -16.46 -8.95 11.47
C ALA A 140 -15.09 -8.29 11.21
N ASP A 141 -14.04 -9.11 11.20
CA ASP A 141 -12.69 -8.65 10.91
C ASP A 141 -12.65 -7.82 9.63
N LYS A 142 -12.06 -6.62 9.72
CA LYS A 142 -11.89 -5.68 8.60
C LYS A 142 -13.19 -5.17 7.97
N THR A 143 -14.33 -5.20 8.69
CA THR A 143 -15.63 -4.77 8.13
C THR A 143 -16.03 -3.32 8.40
N ILE A 144 -15.32 -2.60 9.27
CA ILE A 144 -15.56 -1.15 9.47
C ILE A 144 -14.87 -0.37 8.36
N ALA A 145 -15.67 0.28 7.51
CA ALA A 145 -15.17 1.22 6.52
C ALA A 145 -14.78 2.54 7.18
N ALA A 146 -13.81 3.27 6.60
CA ALA A 146 -13.29 4.51 7.18
C ALA A 146 -14.37 5.60 7.40
N ASN A 147 -15.42 5.61 6.58
CA ASN A 147 -16.56 6.53 6.70
C ASN A 147 -17.49 6.23 7.89
N MET A 148 -17.36 5.06 8.53
CA MET A 148 -18.09 4.70 9.75
C MET A 148 -17.36 5.17 11.01
N LEU A 149 -16.13 5.67 10.87
CA LEU A 149 -15.39 6.29 11.97
C LEU A 149 -15.79 7.76 12.10
N LYS A 150 -15.83 8.28 13.33
CA LYS A 150 -15.96 9.72 13.55
C LYS A 150 -14.79 10.45 12.88
N SER A 151 -14.99 11.69 12.44
CA SER A 151 -13.94 12.51 11.83
C SER A 151 -12.71 12.72 12.72
N ASP A 152 -12.87 12.53 14.04
CA ASP A 152 -11.84 12.66 15.07
C ASP A 152 -11.46 11.32 15.74
N PHE A 153 -11.74 10.17 15.11
CA PHE A 153 -11.52 8.84 15.73
C PHE A 153 -10.09 8.62 16.27
N ASN A 154 -9.11 9.30 15.67
CA ASN A 154 -7.70 9.18 16.03
C ASN A 154 -7.22 10.31 16.97
N TYR A 155 -8.08 11.22 17.39
CA TYR A 155 -7.74 12.29 18.32
C TYR A 155 -7.83 11.80 19.76
N ARG A 156 -6.81 12.11 20.57
CA ARG A 156 -6.66 11.67 21.96
C ARG A 156 -6.84 12.80 22.99
N GLY A 157 -7.06 14.03 22.53
CA GLY A 157 -7.35 15.17 23.39
C GLY A 157 -6.27 16.26 23.41
N PHE A 158 -6.54 17.28 24.23
CA PHE A 158 -5.66 18.43 24.46
C PHE A 158 -4.99 18.31 25.82
N PHE A 159 -3.66 18.39 25.84
CA PHE A 159 -2.82 18.20 27.02
C PHE A 159 -2.05 19.49 27.31
N PHE A 160 -2.16 19.99 28.54
CA PHE A 160 -1.60 21.28 28.96
C PHE A 160 -1.26 21.27 30.45
N GLY A 161 -0.35 22.16 30.87
CA GLY A 161 0.21 22.17 32.22
C GLY A 161 1.48 21.32 32.37
N ASP A 162 2.26 21.65 33.39
CA ASP A 162 3.53 21.01 33.75
C ASP A 162 3.35 19.70 34.53
N THR A 163 2.12 19.35 34.91
CA THR A 163 1.76 18.05 35.49
C THR A 163 1.70 16.93 34.45
N TYR A 164 1.74 17.26 33.16
CA TYR A 164 1.74 16.29 32.06
C TYR A 164 3.14 16.10 31.48
N ASP A 165 3.42 14.88 31.01
CA ASP A 165 4.71 14.49 30.44
C ASP A 165 4.51 13.76 29.11
N ALA A 166 5.14 14.26 28.04
CA ALA A 166 5.09 13.65 26.71
C ALA A 166 5.62 12.21 26.69
N ASN A 167 6.48 11.82 27.63
CA ASN A 167 6.97 10.45 27.78
C ASN A 167 5.86 9.45 28.15
N ASN A 168 4.75 9.93 28.71
CA ASN A 168 3.62 9.09 29.10
C ASN A 168 2.53 8.99 28.01
N LEU A 169 2.66 9.74 26.92
CA LEU A 169 1.72 9.73 25.79
C LEU A 169 2.04 8.57 24.83
N LEU A 170 1.70 7.35 25.23
CA LEU A 170 2.14 6.11 24.57
C LEU A 170 1.09 5.42 23.72
N GLU A 171 -0.18 5.82 23.82
CA GLU A 171 -1.27 5.24 23.05
C GLU A 171 -1.24 5.74 21.60
N GLU A 172 -1.56 4.87 20.65
CA GLU A 172 -1.59 5.23 19.24
C GLU A 172 -2.63 6.33 18.97
N GLY A 173 -2.22 7.38 18.28
CA GLY A 173 -3.10 8.46 17.85
C GLY A 173 -2.45 9.85 17.82
N ARG A 174 -3.30 10.87 17.67
CA ARG A 174 -2.92 12.27 17.56
C ARG A 174 -3.31 13.06 18.81
N TYR A 175 -2.37 13.83 19.33
CA TYR A 175 -2.51 14.62 20.54
C TYR A 175 -2.23 16.09 20.21
N TYR A 176 -3.02 17.00 20.78
CA TYR A 176 -2.66 18.41 20.82
C TYR A 176 -1.97 18.69 22.15
N VAL A 177 -0.69 19.06 22.13
CA VAL A 177 0.13 19.19 23.34
C VAL A 177 0.64 20.62 23.45
N ALA A 178 0.29 21.30 24.54
CA ALA A 178 0.72 22.67 24.82
C ALA A 178 2.21 22.72 25.20
N SER A 179 2.87 23.84 24.91
CA SER A 179 4.28 24.08 25.25
C SER A 179 4.66 23.88 26.73
N THR A 180 3.67 23.93 27.63
CA THR A 180 3.85 23.73 29.07
C THR A 180 4.09 22.27 29.48
N VAL A 181 3.79 21.31 28.60
CA VAL A 181 3.93 19.87 28.89
C VAL A 181 5.41 19.47 28.91
N LEU A 182 5.80 18.64 29.87
CA LEU A 182 7.19 18.21 30.06
C LEU A 182 7.67 17.31 28.91
N ASN A 183 8.99 17.32 28.66
CA ASN A 183 9.68 16.48 27.66
C ASN A 183 9.20 16.64 26.21
N LEU A 184 8.62 17.79 25.86
CA LEU A 184 8.42 18.22 24.48
C LEU A 184 9.74 18.65 23.79
N PRO A 185 9.80 18.62 22.45
CA PRO A 185 10.96 19.14 21.73
C PRO A 185 11.10 20.64 21.99
N LYS A 186 12.34 21.08 22.21
CA LYS A 186 12.68 22.50 22.38
C LYS A 186 13.25 23.06 21.07
N ARG A 187 12.87 24.28 20.72
CA ARG A 187 13.39 24.98 19.53
C ARG A 187 14.72 25.68 19.86
N ASN A 188 15.62 25.75 18.86
CA ASN A 188 17.03 26.18 18.92
C ASN A 188 17.99 25.18 19.57
N TYR A 189 19.21 25.05 19.01
CA TYR A 189 20.31 24.18 19.48
C TYR A 189 20.68 24.38 20.98
N PHE A 190 20.14 25.41 21.65
CA PHE A 190 20.35 25.75 23.07
C PHE A 190 19.08 25.77 23.94
N GLY A 191 17.91 25.32 23.46
CA GLY A 191 16.81 24.83 24.30
C GLY A 191 16.00 25.84 25.14
N THR A 192 15.61 27.00 24.61
CA THR A 192 14.90 28.03 25.39
C THR A 192 13.43 28.27 25.03
N GLU A 193 12.93 27.86 23.86
CA GLU A 193 11.51 28.04 23.51
C GLU A 193 10.80 26.69 23.42
N ALA A 194 9.89 26.45 24.37
CA ALA A 194 8.92 25.37 24.28
C ALA A 194 7.76 25.83 23.39
N VAL A 195 7.36 25.00 22.43
CA VAL A 195 6.31 25.29 21.45
C VAL A 195 5.22 24.24 21.54
N SER A 196 3.96 24.65 21.36
CA SER A 196 2.86 23.69 21.28
C SER A 196 2.99 22.86 19.99
N VAL A 197 2.70 21.57 20.09
CA VAL A 197 2.89 20.62 18.99
C VAL A 197 1.62 19.81 18.71
N ILE A 198 1.50 19.34 17.47
CA ILE A 198 0.75 18.13 17.18
C ILE A 198 1.70 16.95 17.37
N LEU A 199 1.40 16.08 18.33
CA LEU A 199 2.15 14.85 18.59
C LEU A 199 1.40 13.67 17.99
N GLU A 200 2.04 12.95 17.07
CA GLU A 200 1.56 11.67 16.55
C GLU A 200 2.33 10.53 17.20
N VAL A 201 1.62 9.52 17.69
CA VAL A 201 2.18 8.32 18.31
C VAL A 201 1.80 7.13 17.46
N GLU A 202 2.80 6.39 16.99
CA GLU A 202 2.65 5.18 16.18
C GLU A 202 3.28 4.00 16.94
N ARG A 203 2.64 2.82 16.91
CA ARG A 203 3.15 1.62 17.56
C ARG A 203 3.43 0.52 16.55
N TYR A 204 4.64 -0.02 16.60
CA TYR A 204 5.08 -1.16 15.80
C TYR A 204 5.55 -2.27 16.76
N ASN A 205 4.62 -3.11 17.21
CA ASN A 205 4.86 -4.11 18.25
C ASN A 205 5.40 -3.46 19.55
N THR A 206 6.66 -3.71 19.92
CA THR A 206 7.31 -3.15 21.11
C THR A 206 7.88 -1.75 20.89
N ARG A 207 7.95 -1.29 19.63
CA ARG A 207 8.51 0.01 19.26
C ARG A 207 7.41 1.06 19.25
N ILE A 208 7.68 2.19 19.91
CA ILE A 208 6.82 3.37 19.90
C ILE A 208 7.59 4.48 19.20
N VAL A 209 6.95 5.13 18.24
CA VAL A 209 7.47 6.30 17.54
C VAL A 209 6.62 7.49 17.90
N GLN A 210 7.25 8.58 18.29
CA GLN A 210 6.60 9.85 18.56
C GLN A 210 7.13 10.91 17.59
N LYS A 211 6.21 11.54 16.87
CA LYS A 211 6.48 12.58 15.87
C LYS A 211 5.80 13.87 16.31
N ALA A 212 6.58 14.89 16.63
CA ALA A 212 6.07 16.18 17.05
C ALA A 212 6.26 17.23 15.94
N ARG A 213 5.16 17.89 15.56
CA ARG A 213 5.16 19.03 14.63
C ARG A 213 4.79 20.30 15.39
N PRO A 214 5.68 21.30 15.51
CA PRO A 214 5.33 22.58 16.10
C PRO A 214 4.23 23.28 15.31
N ILE A 215 3.23 23.80 16.02
CA ILE A 215 2.07 24.43 15.38
C ILE A 215 2.44 25.69 14.61
N ASN A 216 3.41 26.45 15.11
CA ASN A 216 3.87 27.68 14.47
C ASN A 216 5.02 27.45 13.48
N TYR A 217 5.54 26.22 13.37
CA TYR A 217 6.69 25.88 12.53
C TYR A 217 6.47 24.54 11.80
N PRO A 218 5.53 24.48 10.83
CA PRO A 218 5.12 23.23 10.20
C PRO A 218 6.20 22.53 9.37
N ASN A 219 7.30 23.23 9.04
CA ASN A 219 8.44 22.67 8.30
C ASN A 219 9.44 21.93 9.22
N GLU A 220 9.32 22.10 10.54
CA GLU A 220 10.14 21.41 11.52
C GLU A 220 9.42 20.15 12.00
N VAL A 221 10.13 19.02 12.02
CA VAL A 221 9.57 17.77 12.55
C VAL A 221 10.57 17.15 13.51
N TYR A 222 10.10 16.84 14.70
CA TYR A 222 10.90 16.18 15.72
C TYR A 222 10.45 14.73 15.83
N TYR A 223 11.40 13.81 15.88
CA TYR A 223 11.13 12.39 16.06
C TYR A 223 11.86 11.85 17.29
N ARG A 224 11.23 10.92 17.98
CA ARG A 224 11.89 10.05 18.97
C ARG A 224 11.25 8.67 18.93
N TYR A 225 11.99 7.64 19.35
CA TYR A 225 11.48 6.27 19.38
C TYR A 225 12.02 5.50 20.58
N THR A 226 11.30 4.48 21.01
CA THR A 226 11.80 3.50 21.99
C THR A 226 12.67 2.47 21.26
N ASP A 227 13.92 2.29 21.68
CA ASP A 227 14.78 1.20 21.20
C ASP A 227 14.89 0.15 22.32
N SER A 228 14.42 -1.07 22.06
CA SER A 228 14.49 -2.18 23.02
C SER A 228 15.86 -2.86 23.05
N THR A 229 16.82 -2.44 22.22
CA THR A 229 18.16 -3.09 22.12
C THR A 229 19.27 -2.38 22.89
N PHE A 230 19.02 -1.18 23.42
CA PHE A 230 19.92 -0.50 24.35
C PHE A 230 19.32 -0.52 25.76
N ALA A 231 20.08 -1.04 26.72
CA ALA A 231 19.72 -1.03 28.14
C ALA A 231 19.54 0.42 28.63
N GLY A 232 18.30 0.90 28.60
CA GLY A 232 17.91 2.26 29.00
C GLY A 232 17.15 2.99 27.89
N VAL A 233 15.87 3.28 28.13
CA VAL A 233 14.99 4.02 27.22
C VAL A 233 15.59 5.40 26.92
N LYS A 234 16.11 5.61 25.71
CA LYS A 234 16.69 6.90 25.31
C LYS A 234 15.66 7.73 24.53
N TRP A 235 14.80 8.46 25.23
CA TRP A 235 13.92 9.47 24.63
C TRP A 235 14.71 10.73 24.25
N VAL A 236 15.28 10.77 23.03
CA VAL A 236 15.92 11.99 22.50
C VAL A 236 15.18 12.46 21.27
N TRP A 237 14.74 13.71 21.29
CA TRP A 237 14.18 14.37 20.11
C TRP A 237 15.28 14.63 19.09
N LEU A 238 15.13 14.04 17.91
CA LEU A 238 15.93 14.35 16.73
C LEU A 238 15.13 15.33 15.88
N GLN A 239 15.62 16.56 15.74
CA GLN A 239 15.10 17.50 14.77
C GLN A 239 15.47 16.99 13.38
N ARG A 240 14.47 16.82 12.52
CA ARG A 240 14.65 16.70 11.07
C ARG A 240 13.84 17.82 10.42
N GLU A 241 14.45 18.54 9.50
CA GLU A 241 13.65 19.31 8.54
C GLU A 241 12.74 18.33 7.80
N ASN A 242 11.50 18.73 7.54
CA ASN A 242 10.62 17.94 6.70
C ASN A 242 11.25 17.91 5.29
N GLN A 243 11.88 16.80 4.95
CA GLN A 243 12.51 16.54 3.65
C GLN A 243 11.60 15.58 2.87
N PRO A 244 10.46 16.07 2.34
CA PRO A 244 9.38 15.24 1.76
C PRO A 244 9.82 14.38 0.57
N LEU A 245 10.91 14.74 -0.08
CA LEU A 245 11.49 14.04 -1.23
C LEU A 245 12.85 13.42 -0.89
N TRP A 246 13.13 13.17 0.40
CA TRP A 246 14.35 12.49 0.80
C TRP A 246 14.50 11.14 0.09
N GLY A 247 15.68 10.92 -0.51
CA GLY A 247 15.99 9.71 -1.27
C GLY A 247 15.35 9.66 -2.66
N LYS A 248 14.70 10.74 -3.10
CA LYS A 248 14.23 10.90 -4.47
C LYS A 248 15.27 11.60 -5.33
N LYS A 249 15.36 11.21 -6.61
CA LYS A 249 16.28 11.82 -7.58
C LYS A 249 15.54 12.71 -8.56
N VAL A 250 15.97 13.97 -8.64
CA VAL A 250 15.40 15.01 -9.49
C VAL A 250 16.45 15.48 -10.50
N ILE A 251 16.12 15.45 -11.80
CA ILE A 251 16.97 16.01 -12.85
C ILE A 251 16.40 17.36 -13.30
N LEU A 252 17.22 18.40 -13.29
CA LEU A 252 16.89 19.70 -13.88
C LEU A 252 17.44 19.73 -15.30
N MET A 253 16.55 19.65 -16.29
CA MET A 253 16.92 19.76 -17.70
C MET A 253 16.60 21.17 -18.21
N GLY A 254 17.56 21.81 -18.86
CA GLY A 254 17.33 23.15 -19.39
C GLY A 254 18.53 23.80 -20.06
N ASP A 255 18.42 25.11 -20.19
CA ASP A 255 19.40 25.97 -20.84
C ASP A 255 20.36 26.68 -19.85
N SER A 256 20.91 27.84 -20.23
CA SER A 256 21.83 28.63 -19.41
C SER A 256 21.23 29.06 -18.08
N LEU A 257 19.92 29.31 -18.01
CA LEU A 257 19.24 29.74 -16.78
C LEU A 257 19.31 28.63 -15.70
N THR A 258 19.32 27.36 -16.14
CA THR A 258 19.47 26.20 -15.26
C THR A 258 20.95 25.89 -15.01
N ALA A 259 21.80 25.99 -16.03
CA ALA A 259 23.22 25.67 -15.92
C ALA A 259 23.97 26.62 -14.96
N GLN A 260 23.65 27.92 -15.01
CA GLN A 260 24.30 28.94 -14.21
C GLN A 260 23.61 29.18 -12.86
N GLY A 261 22.33 28.82 -12.75
CA GLY A 261 21.52 29.08 -11.55
C GLY A 261 21.77 28.10 -10.39
N LYS A 262 21.40 28.54 -9.19
CA LYS A 262 21.56 27.78 -7.92
C LYS A 262 20.27 27.11 -7.44
N GLN A 263 19.27 26.95 -8.30
CA GLN A 263 17.94 26.42 -7.94
C GLN A 263 18.00 25.03 -7.30
N HIS A 264 18.90 24.17 -7.81
CA HIS A 264 19.15 22.83 -7.27
C HIS A 264 19.49 22.80 -5.77
N LEU A 265 20.24 23.78 -5.27
CA LEU A 265 20.58 23.88 -3.84
C LEU A 265 19.33 24.19 -3.02
N THR A 266 18.51 25.14 -3.47
CA THR A 266 17.25 25.48 -2.79
C THR A 266 16.25 24.33 -2.81
N ILE A 267 16.17 23.57 -3.92
CA ILE A 267 15.33 22.36 -3.98
C ILE A 267 15.85 21.30 -3.02
N TRP A 268 17.16 21.05 -2.98
CA TRP A 268 17.76 20.13 -2.03
C TRP A 268 17.47 20.56 -0.58
N GLU A 269 17.71 21.83 -0.22
CA GLU A 269 17.48 22.37 1.13
C GLU A 269 16.02 22.20 1.57
N LYS A 270 15.06 22.44 0.67
CA LYS A 270 13.62 22.45 0.99
C LYS A 270 12.95 21.09 0.92
N THR A 271 13.48 20.18 0.10
CA THR A 271 12.79 18.93 -0.24
C THR A 271 13.59 17.69 0.12
N GLY A 272 14.91 17.78 0.10
CA GLY A 272 15.83 16.70 0.46
C GLY A 272 16.06 15.72 -0.68
N ALA A 273 15.53 16.02 -1.86
CA ALA A 273 15.84 15.30 -3.08
C ALA A 273 17.33 15.43 -3.45
N GLU A 274 17.90 14.38 -4.04
CA GLU A 274 19.15 14.46 -4.77
C GLU A 274 18.86 15.17 -6.10
N VAL A 275 19.47 16.35 -6.32
CA VAL A 275 19.17 17.18 -7.48
C VAL A 275 20.38 17.33 -8.38
N ASP A 276 20.29 16.77 -9.58
CA ASP A 276 21.31 16.92 -10.62
C ASP A 276 20.86 17.93 -11.69
N ARG A 277 21.78 18.83 -12.05
CA ARG A 277 21.58 19.76 -13.16
C ARG A 277 22.19 19.19 -14.43
N ILE A 278 21.36 19.00 -15.44
CA ILE A 278 21.71 18.54 -16.78
C ILE A 278 21.25 19.61 -17.75
N ALA A 279 22.02 20.69 -17.79
CA ALA A 279 21.69 21.88 -18.55
C ALA A 279 22.93 22.45 -19.24
N ILE A 280 22.73 23.00 -20.44
CA ILE A 280 23.80 23.56 -21.28
C ILE A 280 23.39 24.96 -21.71
N GLY A 281 24.29 25.93 -21.65
CA GLY A 281 23.96 27.30 -22.05
C GLY A 281 23.59 27.41 -23.52
N GLY A 282 22.50 28.09 -23.87
CA GLY A 282 22.11 28.33 -25.26
C GLY A 282 21.33 27.21 -25.94
N THR A 283 21.11 26.05 -25.30
CA THR A 283 20.30 24.97 -25.88
C THR A 283 18.82 25.34 -25.97
N THR A 284 18.15 24.68 -26.90
CA THR A 284 16.73 24.88 -27.23
C THR A 284 15.90 23.63 -26.88
N MET A 285 14.59 23.75 -26.91
CA MET A 285 13.70 22.59 -26.90
C MET A 285 13.79 21.85 -28.23
N SER A 286 13.70 22.60 -29.33
CA SER A 286 13.76 22.11 -30.71
C SER A 286 15.17 22.16 -31.29
N ASN A 287 15.31 21.89 -32.60
CA ASN A 287 16.55 22.13 -33.31
C ASN A 287 17.11 23.52 -33.02
N HIS A 288 18.39 23.61 -32.76
CA HIS A 288 19.05 24.88 -32.49
C HIS A 288 19.22 25.65 -33.81
N GLY A 289 18.56 26.81 -33.94
CA GLY A 289 18.46 27.55 -35.21
C GLY A 289 19.80 27.94 -35.85
N ASN A 290 20.88 28.00 -35.05
CA ASN A 290 22.19 28.47 -35.50
C ASN A 290 23.29 27.39 -35.54
N SER A 291 23.03 26.15 -35.09
CA SER A 291 24.10 25.14 -34.99
C SER A 291 23.56 23.71 -34.93
N ALA A 292 23.95 22.89 -35.91
CA ALA A 292 23.57 21.48 -35.98
C ALA A 292 24.15 20.66 -34.81
N ASP A 293 25.37 20.95 -34.36
CA ASP A 293 25.97 20.28 -33.20
C ASP A 293 25.20 20.64 -31.91
N TYR A 294 24.77 21.89 -31.76
CA TYR A 294 23.96 22.30 -30.60
C TYR A 294 22.54 21.73 -30.61
N SER A 295 21.98 21.44 -31.79
CA SER A 295 20.73 20.68 -31.90
C SER A 295 20.85 19.31 -31.25
N LYS A 296 22.03 18.68 -31.29
CA LYS A 296 22.27 17.38 -30.62
C LYS A 296 22.35 17.50 -29.10
N LEU A 297 22.53 18.71 -28.58
CA LEU A 297 22.54 19.02 -27.16
C LEU A 297 21.20 19.61 -26.68
N SER A 298 20.24 19.78 -27.58
CA SER A 298 18.90 20.31 -27.29
C SER A 298 17.95 19.21 -26.81
N PHE A 299 16.84 19.58 -26.15
CA PHE A 299 16.01 18.65 -25.37
C PHE A 299 15.61 17.39 -26.15
N TYR A 300 15.02 17.55 -27.35
CA TYR A 300 14.50 16.39 -28.12
C TYR A 300 15.60 15.35 -28.39
N SER A 301 16.83 15.79 -28.68
CA SER A 301 17.95 14.91 -28.99
C SER A 301 18.53 14.26 -27.73
N LEU A 302 18.59 15.01 -26.63
CA LEU A 302 18.96 14.45 -25.32
C LEU A 302 17.93 13.41 -24.85
N ALA A 303 16.63 13.67 -25.02
CA ALA A 303 15.57 12.74 -24.69
C ALA A 303 15.68 11.44 -25.52
N ASN A 304 16.00 11.55 -26.80
CA ASN A 304 16.25 10.39 -27.65
C ASN A 304 17.45 9.56 -27.13
N ALA A 305 18.56 10.21 -26.80
CA ALA A 305 19.73 9.54 -26.23
C ALA A 305 19.43 8.86 -24.88
N ILE A 306 18.61 9.49 -24.03
CA ILE A 306 18.11 8.89 -22.78
C ILE A 306 17.31 7.62 -23.08
N SER A 307 16.37 7.70 -24.01
CA SER A 307 15.46 6.59 -24.32
C SER A 307 16.16 5.38 -24.94
N THR A 308 17.20 5.62 -25.74
CA THR A 308 17.92 4.58 -26.49
C THR A 308 19.18 4.09 -25.77
N GLY A 309 19.73 4.90 -24.87
CA GLY A 309 21.05 4.70 -24.29
C GLY A 309 22.21 4.95 -25.27
N ASP A 310 21.95 5.49 -26.46
CA ASP A 310 22.97 5.83 -27.46
C ASP A 310 23.27 7.33 -27.43
N PHE A 311 24.51 7.67 -27.11
CA PHE A 311 24.99 9.05 -26.99
C PHE A 311 25.95 9.44 -28.12
N THR A 312 26.03 8.65 -29.20
CA THR A 312 27.01 8.83 -30.29
C THR A 312 26.89 10.21 -30.95
N GLU A 313 25.66 10.72 -31.14
CA GLU A 313 25.44 12.04 -31.70
C GLU A 313 25.93 13.15 -30.77
N GLN A 314 25.72 13.00 -29.45
CA GLN A 314 26.21 13.95 -28.45
C GLN A 314 27.74 13.91 -28.31
N ASP A 315 28.36 12.73 -28.32
CA ASP A 315 29.82 12.57 -28.31
C ASP A 315 30.45 13.30 -29.50
N THR A 316 29.86 13.12 -30.70
CA THR A 316 30.32 13.79 -31.93
C THR A 316 30.14 15.31 -31.84
N ALA A 317 28.97 15.78 -31.42
CA ALA A 317 28.68 17.20 -31.30
C ALA A 317 29.60 17.89 -30.28
N VAL A 318 29.83 17.29 -29.11
CA VAL A 318 30.75 17.84 -28.10
C VAL A 318 32.18 17.89 -28.62
N ALA A 319 32.64 16.89 -29.36
CA ALA A 319 33.98 16.90 -29.99
C ALA A 319 34.12 18.03 -31.02
N ASN A 320 33.10 18.25 -31.87
CA ASN A 320 33.10 19.32 -32.86
C ASN A 320 33.12 20.70 -32.19
N ILE A 321 32.29 20.91 -31.16
CA ILE A 321 32.25 22.16 -30.40
C ILE A 321 33.58 22.42 -29.68
N PHE A 322 34.23 21.37 -29.14
CA PHE A 322 35.56 21.47 -28.53
C PHE A 322 36.60 22.01 -29.50
N SER A 323 36.62 21.46 -30.72
CA SER A 323 37.60 21.83 -31.75
C SER A 323 37.49 23.29 -32.22
N SER A 324 36.29 23.89 -32.12
CA SER A 324 35.98 25.20 -32.67
C SER A 324 36.09 26.36 -31.67
N SER A 325 35.99 26.10 -30.36
CA SER A 325 35.86 27.14 -29.33
C SER A 325 36.98 27.16 -28.27
N GLY A 326 37.90 26.18 -28.28
CA GLY A 326 39.05 26.16 -27.37
C GLY A 326 38.72 26.00 -25.87
N GLY A 327 37.45 25.72 -25.53
CA GLY A 327 36.95 25.76 -24.15
C GLY A 327 35.98 24.65 -23.74
N ALA A 328 35.86 23.53 -24.48
CA ALA A 328 34.85 22.51 -24.17
C ALA A 328 35.28 21.42 -23.18
N THR A 329 36.21 21.72 -22.26
CA THR A 329 36.45 20.85 -21.09
C THR A 329 35.17 20.66 -20.27
N ASP A 330 34.35 21.71 -20.17
CA ASP A 330 33.13 21.68 -19.36
C ASP A 330 31.99 20.85 -19.99
N LEU A 331 31.89 20.83 -21.33
CA LEU A 331 30.91 19.98 -22.04
C LEU A 331 31.29 18.50 -21.99
N ASN A 332 32.57 18.16 -22.03
CA ASN A 332 33.02 16.77 -21.87
C ASN A 332 32.73 16.25 -20.45
N VAL A 333 32.97 17.09 -19.42
CA VAL A 333 32.62 16.77 -18.03
C VAL A 333 31.11 16.62 -17.88
N TRP A 334 30.34 17.53 -18.45
CA TRP A 334 28.88 17.46 -18.48
C TRP A 334 28.40 16.18 -19.15
N LEU A 335 28.92 15.83 -20.34
CA LEU A 335 28.49 14.66 -21.10
C LEU A 335 28.84 13.36 -20.38
N THR A 336 30.02 13.32 -19.75
CA THR A 336 30.41 12.20 -18.88
C THR A 336 29.43 12.03 -17.72
N LYS A 337 29.03 13.13 -17.06
CA LYS A 337 28.04 13.10 -15.99
C LYS A 337 26.67 12.65 -16.51
N PHE A 338 26.23 13.17 -17.65
CA PHE A 338 24.94 12.84 -18.27
C PHE A 338 24.84 11.35 -18.61
N LYS A 339 25.89 10.79 -19.23
CA LYS A 339 25.98 9.35 -19.58
C LYS A 339 26.03 8.43 -18.35
N ALA A 340 26.46 8.94 -17.19
CA ALA A 340 26.56 8.17 -15.96
C ALA A 340 25.24 8.10 -15.16
N ILE A 341 24.18 8.81 -15.58
CA ILE A 341 22.89 8.77 -14.89
C ILE A 341 22.22 7.43 -15.15
N ASP A 342 21.88 6.70 -14.08
CA ASP A 342 20.95 5.58 -14.16
C ASP A 342 19.52 6.10 -14.18
N TRP A 343 18.94 6.20 -15.38
CA TRP A 343 17.59 6.71 -15.60
C TRP A 343 16.48 5.86 -14.97
N ASN A 344 16.76 4.60 -14.57
CA ASN A 344 15.81 3.80 -13.79
C ASN A 344 15.66 4.28 -12.33
N THR A 345 16.58 5.12 -11.85
CA THR A 345 16.57 5.66 -10.49
C THR A 345 16.02 7.08 -10.41
N VAL A 346 15.73 7.70 -11.56
CA VAL A 346 15.21 9.06 -11.64
C VAL A 346 13.73 9.04 -11.30
N ASP A 347 13.31 9.85 -10.32
CA ASP A 347 11.90 9.98 -9.98
C ASP A 347 11.25 11.14 -10.75
N TYR A 348 12.00 12.23 -10.92
CA TYR A 348 11.46 13.50 -11.40
C TYR A 348 12.37 14.18 -12.41
N ILE A 349 11.77 14.81 -13.42
CA ILE A 349 12.43 15.76 -14.31
C ILE A 349 11.72 17.10 -14.18
N ILE A 350 12.47 18.20 -14.00
CA ILE A 350 11.95 19.55 -14.24
C ILE A 350 12.53 20.05 -15.56
N LEU A 351 11.66 20.24 -16.54
CA LEU A 351 11.99 20.62 -17.91
C LEU A 351 11.85 22.13 -18.10
N ARG A 352 12.93 22.81 -18.51
CA ARG A 352 13.04 24.27 -18.60
C ARG A 352 13.72 24.71 -19.89
N TYR A 353 12.94 24.85 -20.96
CA TYR A 353 13.43 25.28 -22.27
C TYR A 353 12.43 26.24 -22.92
N GLY A 354 12.86 26.96 -23.95
CA GLY A 354 12.02 27.86 -24.75
C GLY A 354 12.54 29.28 -24.85
N THR A 355 13.37 29.73 -23.91
CA THR A 355 13.92 31.09 -23.95
C THR A 355 14.81 31.31 -25.17
N ASN A 356 15.56 30.27 -25.58
CA ASN A 356 16.44 30.31 -26.74
C ASN A 356 15.67 29.99 -28.02
N ASP A 357 14.61 29.15 -27.95
CA ASP A 357 13.73 28.90 -29.08
C ASP A 357 13.08 30.21 -29.54
N HIS A 358 12.57 31.01 -28.60
CA HIS A 358 12.06 32.37 -28.89
C HIS A 358 13.15 33.27 -29.48
N ALA A 359 14.32 33.33 -28.83
CA ALA A 359 15.40 34.24 -29.22
C ALA A 359 16.09 33.88 -30.54
N MET A 360 15.98 32.63 -31.01
CA MET A 360 16.56 32.15 -32.27
C MET A 360 15.52 32.01 -33.38
N ASP A 361 14.33 32.59 -33.20
CA ASP A 361 13.26 32.55 -34.19
C ASP A 361 12.83 31.12 -34.56
N ASN A 362 12.95 30.17 -33.62
CA ASN A 362 12.48 28.81 -33.86
C ASN A 362 10.95 28.81 -33.99
N PRO A 363 10.38 28.13 -34.99
CA PRO A 363 8.93 28.11 -35.18
C PRO A 363 8.24 27.39 -34.01
N ILE A 364 7.14 27.95 -33.49
CA ILE A 364 6.32 27.31 -32.46
C ILE A 364 5.81 25.94 -32.94
N GLY A 365 5.37 25.90 -34.20
CA GLY A 365 4.77 24.73 -34.84
C GLY A 365 3.28 24.58 -34.54
N LEU A 366 2.68 23.52 -35.07
CA LEU A 366 1.29 23.19 -34.80
C LEU A 366 1.14 22.76 -33.33
N ILE A 367 0.24 23.42 -32.60
CA ILE A 367 -0.11 23.08 -31.21
C ILE A 367 -1.06 21.88 -31.22
N ASP A 368 -0.50 20.70 -31.42
CA ASP A 368 -1.22 19.43 -31.49
C ASP A 368 -0.36 18.32 -30.85
N ARG A 369 -1.00 17.37 -30.14
CA ARG A 369 -0.31 16.27 -29.45
C ARG A 369 0.43 15.32 -30.39
N THR A 370 -0.03 15.23 -31.64
CA THR A 370 0.53 14.36 -32.69
C THR A 370 1.58 15.06 -33.54
N ASN A 371 1.84 16.35 -33.28
CA ASN A 371 2.99 17.03 -33.87
C ASN A 371 4.27 16.50 -33.22
N PHE A 372 5.14 15.89 -34.02
CA PHE A 372 6.46 15.39 -33.61
C PHE A 372 7.60 16.01 -34.43
N ASP A 373 7.34 17.12 -35.13
CA ASP A 373 8.36 17.82 -35.91
C ASP A 373 9.35 18.52 -34.97
N THR A 374 10.53 17.91 -34.82
CA THR A 374 11.60 18.39 -33.93
C THR A 374 12.25 19.69 -34.39
N SER A 375 11.92 20.19 -35.59
CA SER A 375 12.29 21.55 -35.99
C SER A 375 11.40 22.63 -35.36
N THR A 376 10.25 22.23 -34.80
CA THR A 376 9.31 23.13 -34.12
C THR A 376 9.34 22.98 -32.61
N TYR A 377 9.04 24.05 -31.88
CA TYR A 377 9.06 24.07 -30.42
C TYR A 377 8.13 23.02 -29.80
N VAL A 378 6.86 22.98 -30.24
CA VAL A 378 5.87 22.02 -29.74
C VAL A 378 6.20 20.59 -30.19
N GLY A 379 6.60 20.41 -31.45
CA GLY A 379 6.89 19.07 -31.97
C GLY A 379 8.09 18.43 -31.27
N ALA A 380 9.13 19.21 -30.99
CA ALA A 380 10.29 18.76 -30.24
C ALA A 380 9.96 18.43 -28.77
N PHE A 381 9.13 19.24 -28.11
CA PHE A 381 8.63 18.96 -26.77
C PHE A 381 7.88 17.62 -26.73
N ASN A 382 6.91 17.44 -27.63
CA ASN A 382 6.12 16.21 -27.72
C ASN A 382 7.01 14.98 -27.98
N GLN A 383 7.97 15.09 -28.91
CA GLN A 383 8.88 14.00 -29.22
C GLN A 383 9.74 13.62 -28.00
N GLY A 384 10.35 14.59 -27.32
CA GLY A 384 11.19 14.31 -26.16
C GLY A 384 10.42 13.75 -24.97
N VAL A 385 9.20 14.25 -24.72
CA VAL A 385 8.31 13.68 -23.69
C VAL A 385 7.95 12.23 -24.02
N LYS A 386 7.59 11.95 -25.28
CA LYS A 386 7.28 10.59 -25.74
C LYS A 386 8.48 9.66 -25.54
N ASP A 387 9.66 10.06 -26.00
CA ASP A 387 10.88 9.24 -25.92
C ASP A 387 11.22 8.87 -24.46
N ILE A 388 11.20 9.84 -23.55
CA ILE A 388 11.49 9.59 -22.14
C ILE A 388 10.42 8.69 -21.50
N LEU A 389 9.13 8.98 -21.69
CA LEU A 389 8.07 8.27 -20.97
C LEU A 389 7.76 6.88 -21.54
N GLU A 390 8.05 6.63 -22.82
CA GLU A 390 7.99 5.26 -23.37
C GLU A 390 9.11 4.38 -22.80
N ALA A 391 10.33 4.92 -22.61
CA ALA A 391 11.45 4.19 -22.03
C ALA A 391 11.36 4.07 -20.50
N TYR A 392 10.94 5.14 -19.82
CA TYR A 392 10.91 5.27 -18.36
C TYR A 392 9.55 5.78 -17.87
N PRO A 393 8.49 4.95 -17.91
CA PRO A 393 7.12 5.37 -17.61
C PRO A 393 6.86 5.77 -16.15
N HIS A 394 7.81 5.52 -15.25
CA HIS A 394 7.73 5.89 -13.84
C HIS A 394 8.19 7.33 -13.57
N ILE A 395 8.97 7.93 -14.48
CA ILE A 395 9.47 9.29 -14.32
C ILE A 395 8.31 10.27 -14.42
N ARG A 396 8.22 11.18 -13.44
CA ARG A 396 7.25 12.30 -13.48
C ARG A 396 7.94 13.54 -14.03
N ILE A 397 7.48 14.00 -15.19
CA ILE A 397 7.97 15.23 -15.84
C ILE A 397 7.12 16.42 -15.37
N PHE A 398 7.79 17.43 -14.83
CA PHE A 398 7.23 18.73 -14.50
C PHE A 398 7.78 19.76 -15.48
N VAL A 399 6.90 20.52 -16.12
CA VAL A 399 7.29 21.51 -17.12
C VAL A 399 7.30 22.89 -16.49
N ALA A 400 8.32 23.70 -16.78
CA ALA A 400 8.36 25.11 -16.40
C ALA A 400 8.45 25.97 -17.66
N THR A 401 7.51 26.91 -17.81
CA THR A 401 7.49 27.81 -18.97
C THR A 401 8.69 28.77 -18.94
N PRO A 402 9.06 29.38 -20.08
CA PRO A 402 10.09 30.43 -20.10
C PRO A 402 9.77 31.57 -19.12
N LEU A 403 10.81 32.22 -18.58
CA LEU A 403 10.67 33.44 -17.79
C LEU A 403 10.49 34.66 -18.68
N TRP A 404 10.00 35.75 -18.09
CA TRP A 404 10.21 37.10 -18.64
C TRP A 404 11.71 37.34 -18.86
N ARG A 405 12.06 38.00 -19.96
CA ARG A 405 13.43 38.44 -20.21
C ARG A 405 13.49 39.75 -20.97
N TYR A 406 14.63 40.41 -20.85
CA TYR A 406 15.08 41.40 -21.80
C TYR A 406 16.29 40.82 -22.54
N SER A 407 16.31 40.91 -23.86
CA SER A 407 17.44 40.42 -24.65
C SER A 407 17.87 41.49 -25.64
N SER A 408 19.17 41.79 -25.65
CA SER A 408 19.79 42.51 -26.77
C SER A 408 19.82 41.68 -28.07
N ASN A 409 19.53 40.38 -27.99
CA ASN A 409 19.67 39.40 -29.07
C ASN A 409 18.33 38.85 -29.60
N ILE A 410 17.17 39.29 -29.08
CA ILE A 410 15.84 38.93 -29.63
C ILE A 410 15.50 39.96 -30.71
N GLY A 411 15.43 39.57 -31.98
CA GLY A 411 15.05 40.48 -33.08
C GLY A 411 15.83 41.80 -33.04
N ALA A 412 15.12 42.92 -32.84
CA ALA A 412 15.69 44.27 -32.72
C ALA A 412 16.30 44.63 -31.34
N GLY A 413 16.27 43.70 -30.39
CA GLY A 413 16.61 43.89 -28.98
C GLY A 413 15.46 44.52 -28.18
N GLY A 414 15.10 43.96 -27.03
CA GLY A 414 14.04 44.54 -26.20
C GLY A 414 13.44 43.61 -25.13
N ASP A 415 12.41 44.15 -24.49
CA ASP A 415 11.56 43.47 -23.50
C ASP A 415 10.66 42.44 -24.20
N SER A 416 10.69 41.19 -23.72
CA SER A 416 9.99 40.05 -24.33
C SER A 416 8.47 40.18 -24.35
N ASP A 417 7.89 41.10 -23.58
CA ASP A 417 6.44 41.31 -23.50
C ASP A 417 5.91 42.21 -24.62
N VAL A 418 6.78 43.04 -25.19
CA VAL A 418 6.41 44.06 -26.19
C VAL A 418 7.26 44.00 -27.46
N THR A 419 8.27 43.14 -27.47
CA THR A 419 9.18 42.95 -28.62
C THR A 419 9.05 41.51 -29.11
N PRO A 420 8.46 41.29 -30.30
CA PRO A 420 8.44 39.95 -30.89
C PRO A 420 9.82 39.57 -31.43
N ASN A 421 10.02 38.28 -31.68
CA ASN A 421 11.14 37.77 -32.45
C ASN A 421 10.96 38.09 -33.95
N ASN A 422 11.87 37.64 -34.83
CA ASN A 422 11.80 37.96 -36.26
C ASN A 422 10.63 37.29 -36.99
N ASN A 423 10.00 36.27 -36.40
CA ASN A 423 8.79 35.65 -36.93
C ASN A 423 7.50 36.41 -36.52
N GLY A 424 7.61 37.40 -35.64
CA GLY A 424 6.46 38.12 -35.10
C GLY A 424 5.89 37.51 -33.81
N ASP A 425 6.54 36.49 -33.24
CA ASP A 425 6.08 35.78 -32.04
C ASP A 425 6.63 36.45 -30.77
N TYR A 426 5.78 36.63 -29.76
CA TYR A 426 6.16 37.11 -28.43
C TYR A 426 6.53 35.94 -27.52
N MET A 427 7.25 36.21 -26.43
CA MET A 427 7.59 35.14 -25.46
C MET A 427 6.33 34.47 -24.90
N VAL A 428 5.26 35.24 -24.70
CA VAL A 428 3.97 34.72 -24.23
C VAL A 428 3.37 33.69 -25.19
N ASP A 429 3.63 33.78 -26.50
CA ASP A 429 3.13 32.80 -27.47
C ASP A 429 3.82 31.43 -27.29
N PHE A 430 5.11 31.43 -26.96
CA PHE A 430 5.84 30.20 -26.61
C PHE A 430 5.38 29.63 -25.27
N VAL A 431 5.10 30.51 -24.29
CA VAL A 431 4.54 30.11 -22.99
C VAL A 431 3.21 29.41 -23.18
N ASP A 432 2.26 30.03 -23.89
CA ASP A 432 0.91 29.50 -24.10
C ASP A 432 0.92 28.20 -24.91
N ALA A 433 1.81 28.10 -25.89
CA ALA A 433 2.03 26.87 -26.65
C ALA A 433 2.54 25.73 -25.76
N LEU A 434 3.51 25.99 -24.87
CA LEU A 434 4.05 24.97 -23.97
C LEU A 434 3.03 24.52 -22.92
N GLU A 435 2.22 25.44 -22.37
CA GLU A 435 1.15 25.10 -21.43
C GLU A 435 0.10 24.20 -22.07
N THR A 436 -0.34 24.58 -23.27
CA THR A 436 -1.33 23.81 -24.03
C THR A 436 -0.77 22.43 -24.38
N ALA A 437 0.47 22.35 -24.88
CA ALA A 437 1.13 21.09 -25.19
C ALA A 437 1.34 20.21 -23.94
N SER A 438 1.70 20.81 -22.80
CA SER A 438 1.83 20.11 -21.52
C SER A 438 0.49 19.51 -21.08
N GLY A 439 -0.60 20.28 -21.22
CA GLY A 439 -1.96 19.81 -20.99
C GLY A 439 -2.33 18.62 -21.88
N PHE A 440 -2.02 18.67 -23.18
CA PHE A 440 -2.26 17.55 -24.10
C PHE A 440 -1.47 16.28 -23.75
N ASN A 441 -0.26 16.44 -23.21
CA ASN A 441 0.57 15.32 -22.74
C ASN A 441 0.27 14.90 -21.29
N HIS A 442 -0.72 15.52 -20.65
CA HIS A 442 -1.11 15.27 -19.25
C HIS A 442 0.03 15.51 -18.25
N LEU A 443 0.89 16.47 -18.54
CA LEU A 443 2.01 16.83 -17.68
C LEU A 443 1.66 18.03 -16.79
N PRO A 444 2.02 18.00 -15.50
CA PRO A 444 1.94 19.18 -14.66
C PRO A 444 2.92 20.24 -15.19
N TYR A 445 2.44 21.48 -15.34
CA TYR A 445 3.27 22.62 -15.69
C TYR A 445 3.15 23.76 -14.67
N HIS A 446 4.22 24.55 -14.56
CA HIS A 446 4.24 25.78 -13.78
C HIS A 446 4.56 26.96 -14.69
N ASP A 447 3.67 27.95 -14.69
CA ASP A 447 3.81 29.17 -15.46
C ASP A 447 4.76 30.15 -14.78
N TYR A 448 6.06 30.03 -15.05
CA TYR A 448 7.06 30.97 -14.55
C TYR A 448 6.83 32.37 -15.11
N TYR A 449 6.44 32.49 -16.38
CA TYR A 449 6.24 33.77 -17.04
C TYR A 449 5.24 34.63 -16.26
N ARG A 450 4.10 34.07 -15.85
CA ARG A 450 3.06 34.83 -15.13
C ARG A 450 3.18 34.77 -13.60
N HIS A 451 3.72 33.69 -13.03
CA HIS A 451 3.67 33.48 -11.57
C HIS A 451 5.01 33.62 -10.84
N SER A 452 6.14 33.77 -11.54
CA SER A 452 7.42 34.01 -10.87
C SER A 452 7.48 35.37 -10.18
N GLY A 453 6.77 36.37 -10.71
CA GLY A 453 6.90 37.76 -10.29
C GLY A 453 8.16 38.46 -10.84
N ILE A 454 8.91 37.80 -11.72
CA ILE A 454 10.00 38.40 -12.50
C ILE A 454 9.40 39.06 -13.73
N ASN A 455 9.58 40.37 -13.87
CA ASN A 455 9.04 41.16 -14.98
C ASN A 455 9.90 42.42 -15.23
N SER A 456 9.49 43.27 -16.17
CA SER A 456 10.18 44.50 -16.55
C SER A 456 10.46 45.49 -15.41
N TYR A 457 9.72 45.41 -14.30
CA TYR A 457 9.92 46.26 -13.12
C TYR A 457 10.78 45.61 -12.04
N THR A 458 10.73 44.28 -11.92
CA THR A 458 11.40 43.53 -10.84
C THR A 458 12.71 42.87 -11.27
N ASN A 459 13.00 42.85 -12.57
CA ASN A 459 14.11 42.09 -13.15
C ASN A 459 15.46 42.38 -12.49
N THR A 460 15.81 43.62 -12.17
CA THR A 460 17.13 43.95 -11.61
C THR A 460 17.35 43.37 -10.21
N HIS A 461 16.27 42.99 -9.51
CA HIS A 461 16.37 42.30 -8.22
C HIS A 461 16.65 40.80 -8.40
N TYR A 462 16.13 40.17 -9.46
CA TYR A 462 16.17 38.72 -9.64
C TYR A 462 17.11 38.23 -10.75
N LEU A 463 17.48 39.09 -11.70
CA LEU A 463 18.29 38.77 -12.86
C LEU A 463 19.59 39.60 -12.86
N SER A 464 20.71 39.01 -13.28
CA SER A 464 22.02 39.68 -13.34
C SER A 464 22.22 40.50 -14.61
N ASP A 465 21.61 40.06 -15.71
CA ASP A 465 21.75 40.64 -17.05
C ASP A 465 20.41 40.67 -17.79
N GLN A 466 19.32 40.78 -17.01
CA GLN A 466 17.94 40.81 -17.50
C GLN A 466 17.49 39.52 -18.24
N THR A 467 18.30 38.46 -18.22
CA THR A 467 17.92 37.12 -18.69
C THR A 467 18.24 36.05 -17.62
N HIS A 468 19.45 36.05 -17.07
CA HIS A 468 19.94 35.01 -16.17
C HIS A 468 19.64 35.31 -14.70
N PRO A 469 19.07 34.36 -13.94
CA PRO A 469 18.81 34.53 -12.52
C PRO A 469 20.09 34.76 -11.72
N ASN A 470 20.09 35.79 -10.87
CA ASN A 470 21.10 35.97 -9.83
C ASN A 470 20.80 35.05 -8.62
N ASP A 471 21.47 35.25 -7.48
CA ASP A 471 21.24 34.44 -6.27
C ASP A 471 19.80 34.56 -5.73
N ALA A 472 19.22 35.76 -5.75
CA ALA A 472 17.84 35.98 -5.31
C ALA A 472 16.84 35.33 -6.28
N GLY A 473 17.04 35.48 -7.59
CA GLY A 473 16.22 34.81 -8.60
C GLY A 473 16.32 33.28 -8.53
N SER A 474 17.54 32.76 -8.36
CA SER A 474 17.78 31.32 -8.18
C SER A 474 17.03 30.76 -6.97
N LYS A 475 17.04 31.49 -5.84
CA LYS A 475 16.32 31.10 -4.63
C LYS A 475 14.80 31.15 -4.80
N LEU A 476 14.28 32.17 -5.49
CA LEU A 476 12.87 32.28 -5.83
C LEU A 476 12.41 31.10 -6.69
N ILE A 477 13.09 30.86 -7.80
CA ILE A 477 12.76 29.78 -8.75
C ILE A 477 12.86 28.42 -8.06
N GLY A 478 13.95 28.16 -7.32
CA GLY A 478 14.09 26.90 -6.57
C GLY A 478 13.02 26.71 -5.49
N THR A 479 12.52 27.80 -4.89
CA THR A 479 11.39 27.75 -3.95
C THR A 479 10.09 27.36 -4.65
N ILE A 480 9.82 27.95 -5.82
CA ILE A 480 8.67 27.62 -6.65
C ILE A 480 8.71 26.13 -7.06
N ASP A 481 9.87 25.68 -7.55
CA ASP A 481 10.10 24.27 -7.93
C ASP A 481 9.84 23.31 -6.77
N SER A 482 10.33 23.66 -5.58
CA SER A 482 10.12 22.85 -4.38
C SER A 482 8.64 22.68 -4.07
N TYR A 483 7.87 23.78 -4.10
CA TYR A 483 6.43 23.71 -3.88
C TYR A 483 5.70 22.97 -4.97
N PHE A 484 6.22 22.96 -6.19
CA PHE A 484 5.61 22.25 -7.30
C PHE A 484 5.84 20.73 -7.20
N LEU A 485 7.05 20.32 -6.83
CA LEU A 485 7.40 18.90 -6.63
C LEU A 485 6.68 18.22 -5.46
N ILE A 486 6.33 18.97 -4.41
CA ILE A 486 5.71 18.43 -3.17
C ILE A 486 4.18 18.26 -3.29
N ARG A 487 3.55 18.75 -4.37
CA ARG A 487 2.09 18.74 -4.54
C ARG A 487 1.49 17.38 -4.89
#